data_AF-A0A1Z3NBN6-F1
#
_entry.id   AF-A0A1Z3NBN6-F1
#
_cell.length_a   1.000
_cell.length_b   1.000
_cell.length_c   1.000
_cell.angle_alpha   90.00
_cell.angle_beta   90.00
_cell.angle_gamma   90.00
#
_symmetry.space_group_name_H-M   'P 1'
#
loop_
_entity.id
_entity.type
_entity.pdbx_description
1 polymer ?
#
loop_
_entity_poly.entity_id
_entity_poly.type
_entity_poly.pdbx_seq_one_letter_code
_entity_poly.pdbx_strand_id
1 'polypeptide(L)'
;MWLGSFVLMLLGLYLSQKYVAVVFSNLQKSFLEKGLETTLGKMFIRAVDVVVLEASPQKSLYSGLALLNLRVLGTRPSVLLMCLSTLGAWWVLILGLLFMSFNGNFLLGLAGVGLLTVFMSVQVKNILGWVLGTGLFLVGGESMLRNASILMTTLGQSELAYFLADGRFPTVIALFCLAALISLIVQLEFWSLALALGLLLTNTISFNAALGLVAGERVGRMIFFWWQSRSLNQECRRVGSQFAMVSASGAFLGMMVAGEVRTFLNLGFTTGTAGAQDKTLQFVLLFALILTVQFVAQMIWGHFGGNAKVDEMQASRYFGPTWKRWELLSSTVMTWAREKVHKRHSEIRYHLQGLGSLKEGQVPEHIQARLKAEEEQLNLFLHDWA
;
A
#
# COMPACT_ATOMS: atom_id res chain seq x y z
N MET A 1 24.79 -16.10 -2.61
CA MET A 1 25.15 -14.67 -2.49
C MET A 1 24.07 -13.77 -3.11
N TRP A 2 23.68 -13.94 -4.38
CA TRP A 2 22.60 -13.15 -5.02
C TRP A 2 21.29 -13.09 -4.21
N LEU A 3 20.79 -14.23 -3.73
CA LEU A 3 19.56 -14.29 -2.90
C LEU A 3 19.70 -13.49 -1.60
N GLY A 4 20.87 -13.49 -0.97
CA GLY A 4 21.13 -12.71 0.25
C GLY A 4 21.08 -11.21 -0.04
N SER A 5 21.66 -10.77 -1.16
CA SER A 5 21.58 -9.38 -1.63
C SER A 5 20.14 -8.96 -1.97
N PHE A 6 19.35 -9.86 -2.57
CA PHE A 6 17.92 -9.64 -2.81
C PHE A 6 17.13 -9.48 -1.52
N VAL A 7 17.35 -10.35 -0.52
CA VAL A 7 16.73 -10.23 0.80
C VAL A 7 17.13 -8.92 1.49
N LEU A 8 18.40 -8.51 1.37
CA LEU A 8 18.87 -7.22 1.89
C LEU A 8 18.17 -6.03 1.23
N MET A 9 17.98 -6.09 -0.09
CA MET A 9 17.24 -5.09 -0.85
C MET A 9 15.78 -5.01 -0.39
N LEU A 10 15.12 -6.16 -0.22
CA LEU A 10 13.75 -6.24 0.32
C LEU A 10 13.64 -5.69 1.76
N LEU A 11 14.62 -5.98 2.61
CA LEU A 11 14.68 -5.42 3.96
C LEU A 11 14.82 -3.90 3.92
N GLY A 12 15.70 -3.38 3.06
CA GLY A 12 15.87 -1.93 2.87
C GLY A 12 14.58 -1.25 2.41
N LEU A 13 13.89 -1.85 1.44
CA LEU A 13 12.58 -1.39 0.97
C LEU A 13 11.57 -1.32 2.13
N TYR A 14 11.40 -2.42 2.87
CA TYR A 14 10.49 -2.51 4.03
C TYR A 14 10.79 -1.43 5.07
N LEU A 15 12.05 -1.34 5.50
CA LEU A 15 12.46 -0.37 6.52
C LEU A 15 12.28 1.07 6.04
N SER A 16 12.63 1.37 4.79
CA SER A 16 12.45 2.71 4.23
C SER A 16 10.97 3.13 4.27
N GLN A 17 10.05 2.28 3.81
CA GLN A 17 8.62 2.57 3.82
C GLN A 17 8.08 2.72 5.25
N LYS A 18 8.50 1.83 6.16
CA LYS A 18 8.10 1.86 7.57
C LYS A 18 8.51 3.17 8.23
N TYR A 19 9.77 3.58 8.09
CA TYR A 19 10.26 4.80 8.74
C TYR A 19 9.75 6.07 8.08
N VAL A 20 9.53 6.10 6.76
CA VAL A 20 8.85 7.22 6.08
C VAL A 20 7.47 7.44 6.70
N ALA A 21 6.66 6.38 6.82
CA ALA A 21 5.33 6.49 7.41
C ALA A 21 5.36 6.99 8.87
N VAL A 22 6.35 6.54 9.66
CA VAL A 22 6.53 7.00 11.05
C VAL A 22 6.97 8.48 11.11
N VAL A 23 7.85 8.93 10.22
CA VAL A 23 8.29 10.32 10.18
C VAL A 23 7.12 11.26 9.88
N PHE A 24 6.19 10.83 9.02
CA PHE A 24 5.03 11.62 8.63
C PHE A 24 3.75 11.36 9.45
N SER A 25 3.78 10.46 10.45
CA SER A 25 2.59 10.03 11.18
C SER A 25 1.87 11.18 11.90
N ASN A 26 2.63 12.09 12.54
CA ASN A 26 2.04 13.22 13.26
C ASN A 26 1.34 14.20 12.30
N LEU A 27 1.94 14.42 11.13
CA LEU A 27 1.36 15.28 10.10
C LEU A 27 0.09 14.64 9.51
N GLN A 28 0.13 13.34 9.23
CA GLN A 28 -1.02 12.57 8.77
C GLN A 28 -2.16 12.62 9.79
N LYS A 29 -1.86 12.44 11.09
CA LYS A 29 -2.83 12.56 12.18
C LYS A 29 -3.46 13.95 12.23
N SER A 30 -2.68 15.02 12.08
CA SER A 30 -3.20 16.39 12.04
C SER A 30 -4.20 16.61 10.90
N PHE A 31 -3.99 16.00 9.73
CA PHE A 31 -4.96 16.08 8.63
C PHE A 31 -6.24 15.29 8.91
N LEU A 32 -6.13 14.12 9.55
CA LEU A 32 -7.29 13.33 9.99
C LEU A 32 -8.12 14.06 11.05
N GLU A 33 -7.47 14.75 11.99
CA GLU A 33 -8.13 15.57 13.03
C GLU A 33 -8.95 16.72 12.46
N LYS A 34 -8.50 17.32 11.34
CA LYS A 34 -9.28 18.36 10.63
C LYS A 34 -10.59 17.82 10.05
N GLY A 35 -10.75 16.49 9.95
CA GLY A 35 -11.93 15.81 9.43
C GLY A 35 -11.97 15.74 7.89
N LEU A 36 -12.57 14.67 7.36
CA LEU A 36 -12.70 14.45 5.91
C LEU A 36 -14.11 14.81 5.38
N GLU A 37 -15.10 14.93 6.28
CA GLU A 37 -16.50 15.23 5.95
C GLU A 37 -16.69 16.73 5.71
N THR A 38 -16.23 17.19 4.55
CA THR A 38 -16.31 18.61 4.13
C THR A 38 -16.79 18.72 2.69
N THR A 39 -16.68 19.91 2.08
CA THR A 39 -16.93 20.09 0.64
C THR A 39 -16.01 19.18 -0.19
N LEU A 40 -16.47 18.74 -1.36
CA LEU A 40 -15.77 17.75 -2.20
C LEU A 40 -14.30 18.10 -2.45
N GLY A 41 -14.01 19.36 -2.81
CA GLY A 41 -12.63 19.80 -3.06
C GLY A 41 -11.73 19.70 -1.82
N LYS A 42 -12.24 20.10 -0.64
CA LYS A 42 -11.49 19.99 0.62
C LYS A 42 -11.34 18.53 1.06
N MET A 43 -12.37 17.71 0.86
CA MET A 43 -12.33 16.27 1.11
C MET A 43 -11.25 15.60 0.24
N PHE A 44 -11.18 15.95 -1.05
CA PHE A 44 -10.17 15.44 -1.97
C PHE A 44 -8.76 15.79 -1.52
N ILE A 45 -8.48 17.08 -1.28
CA ILE A 45 -7.15 17.53 -0.86
C ILE A 45 -6.73 16.83 0.43
N ARG A 46 -7.59 16.82 1.45
CA ARG A 46 -7.27 16.18 2.74
C ARG A 46 -7.09 14.67 2.62
N ALA A 47 -7.86 14.01 1.76
CA ALA A 47 -7.70 12.59 1.50
C ALA A 47 -6.37 12.29 0.78
N VAL A 48 -5.96 13.15 -0.17
CA VAL A 48 -4.64 13.07 -0.81
C VAL A 48 -3.53 13.25 0.23
N ASP A 49 -3.63 14.27 1.09
CA ASP A 49 -2.64 14.51 2.15
C ASP A 49 -2.49 13.28 3.07
N VAL A 50 -3.62 12.67 3.48
CA VAL A 50 -3.59 11.48 4.34
C VAL A 50 -2.95 10.27 3.64
N VAL A 51 -3.26 10.05 2.36
CA VAL A 51 -2.77 8.89 1.60
C VAL A 51 -1.32 9.04 1.18
N VAL A 52 -0.88 10.24 0.76
CA VAL A 52 0.52 10.48 0.39
C VAL A 52 1.42 10.32 1.62
N LEU A 53 0.98 10.71 2.81
CA LEU A 53 1.77 10.54 4.02
C LEU A 53 1.83 9.07 4.51
N GLU A 54 0.93 8.21 4.03
CA GLU A 54 1.02 6.75 4.19
C GLU A 54 1.79 6.17 3.00
N ALA A 55 3.10 5.96 3.13
CA ALA A 55 3.97 5.42 2.07
C ALA A 55 3.74 3.93 1.73
N SER A 56 2.48 3.49 1.73
CA SER A 56 1.99 2.16 1.38
C SER A 56 0.57 2.27 0.78
N PRO A 57 0.38 1.87 -0.49
CA PRO A 57 -0.93 1.75 -1.08
C PRO A 57 -1.85 0.76 -0.38
N GLN A 58 -1.33 -0.38 0.08
CA GLN A 58 -2.23 -1.33 0.75
C GLN A 58 -2.71 -0.79 2.08
N LYS A 59 -1.82 -0.24 2.92
CA LYS A 59 -2.24 0.31 4.21
C LYS A 59 -3.27 1.41 4.04
N SER A 60 -3.10 2.29 3.05
CA SER A 60 -4.10 3.31 2.69
C SER A 60 -5.44 2.69 2.28
N LEU A 61 -5.41 1.69 1.39
CA LEU A 61 -6.59 0.98 0.90
C LEU A 61 -7.36 0.28 2.03
N TYR A 62 -6.67 -0.53 2.82
CA TYR A 62 -7.26 -1.28 3.93
C TYR A 62 -7.76 -0.34 5.03
N SER A 63 -7.05 0.77 5.30
CA SER A 63 -7.51 1.77 6.27
C SER A 63 -8.79 2.46 5.80
N GLY A 64 -8.90 2.80 4.51
CA GLY A 64 -10.14 3.35 3.95
C GLY A 64 -11.33 2.41 4.14
N LEU A 65 -11.16 1.11 3.83
CA LEU A 65 -12.20 0.10 4.04
C LEU A 65 -12.49 -0.14 5.53
N ALA A 66 -11.48 -0.08 6.38
CA ALA A 66 -11.61 -0.23 7.82
C ALA A 66 -12.45 0.90 8.43
N LEU A 67 -12.18 2.15 8.04
CA LEU A 67 -12.93 3.32 8.53
C LEU A 67 -14.39 3.27 8.11
N LEU A 68 -14.70 2.75 6.91
CA LEU A 68 -16.06 2.47 6.47
C LEU A 68 -16.73 1.39 7.34
N ASN A 69 -16.06 0.25 7.51
CA ASN A 69 -16.58 -0.89 8.25
C ASN A 69 -16.84 -0.56 9.73
N LEU A 70 -15.99 0.27 10.33
CA LEU A 70 -16.13 0.77 11.70
C LEU A 70 -17.09 1.95 11.83
N ARG A 71 -17.62 2.47 10.71
CA ARG A 71 -18.51 3.64 10.66
C ARG A 71 -17.89 4.91 11.27
N VAL A 72 -16.56 5.01 11.25
CA VAL A 72 -15.83 6.22 11.68
C VAL A 72 -15.89 7.30 10.60
N LEU A 73 -16.02 6.89 9.34
CA LEU A 73 -16.23 7.76 8.19
C LEU A 73 -17.38 7.25 7.34
N GLY A 74 -18.12 8.17 6.69
CA GLY A 74 -19.10 7.80 5.67
C GLY A 74 -18.48 7.08 4.45
N THR A 75 -19.35 6.50 3.62
CA THR A 75 -18.96 5.77 2.39
C THR A 75 -18.12 6.62 1.45
N ARG A 76 -18.53 7.87 1.20
CA ARG A 76 -17.85 8.76 0.24
C ARG A 76 -16.38 9.07 0.60
N PRO A 77 -16.04 9.61 1.79
CA PRO A 77 -14.64 9.84 2.15
C PRO A 77 -13.83 8.55 2.24
N SER A 78 -14.43 7.44 2.69
CA SER A 78 -13.75 6.14 2.75
C SER A 78 -13.40 5.59 1.36
N VAL A 79 -14.37 5.61 0.43
CA VAL A 79 -14.16 5.23 -0.98
C VAL A 79 -13.11 6.13 -1.63
N LEU A 80 -13.10 7.43 -1.31
CA LEU A 80 -12.10 8.34 -1.85
C LEU A 80 -10.68 7.99 -1.37
N LEU A 81 -10.49 7.67 -0.08
CA LEU A 81 -9.20 7.18 0.44
C LEU A 81 -8.77 5.89 -0.28
N MET A 82 -9.70 4.97 -0.53
CA MET A 82 -9.42 3.76 -1.30
C MET A 82 -8.98 4.08 -2.75
N CYS A 83 -9.66 5.00 -3.43
CA CYS A 83 -9.34 5.38 -4.81
C CYS A 83 -7.99 6.09 -4.93
N LEU A 84 -7.63 6.89 -3.93
CA LEU A 84 -6.35 7.60 -3.89
C LEU A 84 -5.18 6.70 -3.46
N SER A 85 -5.45 5.49 -2.94
CA SER A 85 -4.43 4.61 -2.34
C SER A 85 -3.20 4.36 -3.21
N THR A 86 -3.35 4.31 -4.54
CA THR A 86 -2.24 4.14 -5.49
C THR A 86 -1.19 5.25 -5.41
N LEU A 87 -1.57 6.47 -4.98
CA LEU A 87 -0.64 7.57 -4.74
C LEU A 87 0.35 7.28 -3.60
N GLY A 88 0.01 6.38 -2.67
CA GLY A 88 0.92 5.91 -1.62
C GLY A 88 2.18 5.19 -2.15
N ALA A 89 2.26 4.91 -3.45
CA ALA A 89 3.43 4.32 -4.10
C ALA A 89 4.57 5.33 -4.38
N TRP A 90 4.36 6.63 -4.14
CA TRP A 90 5.31 7.70 -4.48
C TRP A 90 6.72 7.43 -3.97
N TRP A 91 6.86 6.98 -2.72
CA TRP A 91 8.18 6.74 -2.12
C TRP A 91 8.92 5.61 -2.85
N VAL A 92 8.19 4.57 -3.24
CA VAL A 92 8.76 3.43 -3.96
C VAL A 92 9.17 3.82 -5.38
N LEU A 93 8.44 4.73 -6.03
CA LEU A 93 8.87 5.29 -7.31
C LEU A 93 10.17 6.10 -7.15
N ILE A 94 10.28 6.95 -6.13
CA ILE A 94 11.53 7.67 -5.82
C ILE A 94 12.67 6.68 -5.55
N LEU A 95 12.43 5.65 -4.75
CA LEU A 95 13.42 4.63 -4.43
C LEU A 95 13.90 3.89 -5.69
N GLY A 96 12.97 3.59 -6.61
CA GLY A 96 13.28 3.04 -7.94
C GLY A 96 14.13 3.98 -8.79
N LEU A 97 13.86 5.29 -8.79
CA LEU A 97 14.66 6.29 -9.52
C LEU A 97 16.07 6.47 -8.93
N LEU A 98 16.20 6.38 -7.60
CA LEU A 98 17.49 6.43 -6.91
C LEU A 98 18.35 5.18 -7.18
N PHE A 99 17.73 4.06 -7.58
CA PHE A 99 18.43 2.82 -7.85
C PHE A 99 19.47 3.00 -8.96
N MET A 100 20.72 2.63 -8.69
CA MET A 100 21.89 2.85 -9.54
C MET A 100 22.24 4.33 -9.86
N SER A 101 21.43 5.29 -9.42
CA SER A 101 21.65 6.73 -9.57
C SER A 101 22.27 7.37 -8.33
N PHE A 102 22.21 6.69 -7.18
CA PHE A 102 22.69 7.21 -5.90
C PHE A 102 23.53 6.18 -5.13
N ASN A 103 24.55 6.64 -4.41
CA ASN A 103 25.47 5.78 -3.67
C ASN A 103 24.86 5.36 -2.31
N GLY A 104 24.50 4.07 -2.19
CA GLY A 104 23.95 3.52 -0.95
C GLY A 104 24.92 3.52 0.23
N ASN A 105 26.22 3.34 -0.01
CA ASN A 105 27.24 3.36 1.05
C ASN A 105 27.36 4.73 1.69
N PHE A 106 27.14 5.81 0.94
CA PHE A 106 27.10 7.16 1.48
C PHE A 106 25.95 7.31 2.49
N LEU A 107 24.74 6.83 2.17
CA LEU A 107 23.59 6.86 3.09
C LEU A 107 23.83 6.01 4.33
N LEU A 108 24.43 4.81 4.17
CA LEU A 108 24.77 3.95 5.30
C LEU A 108 25.84 4.60 6.20
N GLY A 109 26.85 5.26 5.62
CA GLY A 109 27.86 6.01 6.36
C GLY A 109 27.25 7.18 7.15
N LEU A 110 26.38 7.97 6.52
CA LEU A 110 25.68 9.07 7.17
C LEU A 110 24.78 8.57 8.31
N ALA A 111 24.00 7.52 8.06
CA ALA A 111 23.15 6.92 9.07
C ALA A 111 23.97 6.31 10.23
N GLY A 112 25.08 5.64 9.92
CA GLY A 112 25.96 5.03 10.90
C GLY A 112 26.60 6.06 11.83
N VAL A 113 27.17 7.14 11.27
CA VAL A 113 27.74 8.23 12.07
C VAL A 113 26.67 8.91 12.92
N GLY A 114 25.48 9.15 12.35
CA GLY A 114 24.35 9.73 13.09
C GLY A 114 23.91 8.86 14.26
N LEU A 115 23.79 7.54 14.04
CA LEU A 115 23.34 6.59 15.07
C LEU A 115 24.34 6.40 16.22
N LEU A 116 25.63 6.70 16.00
CA LEU A 116 26.66 6.66 17.04
C LEU A 116 26.60 7.86 18.01
N THR A 117 25.80 8.88 17.72
CA THR A 117 25.64 10.02 18.62
C THR A 117 24.73 9.69 19.81
N VAL A 118 25.18 10.01 21.03
CA VAL A 118 24.53 9.60 22.29
C VAL A 118 23.23 10.36 22.57
N PHE A 119 23.07 11.57 22.01
CA PHE A 119 21.91 12.43 22.23
C PHE A 119 21.11 12.60 20.94
N MET A 120 20.15 11.71 20.71
CA MET A 120 19.24 11.80 19.57
C MET A 120 17.77 11.88 20.02
N SER A 121 17.02 12.80 19.41
CA SER A 121 15.57 12.79 19.53
C SER A 121 14.98 11.58 18.79
N VAL A 122 13.78 11.15 19.19
CA VAL A 122 13.04 10.05 18.54
C VAL A 122 12.84 10.34 17.04
N GLN A 123 12.57 11.61 16.69
CA GLN A 123 12.38 12.01 15.30
C GLN A 123 13.67 11.88 14.48
N VAL A 124 14.82 12.31 15.01
CA VAL A 124 16.12 12.12 14.34
C VAL A 124 16.43 10.64 14.16
N LYS A 125 16.16 9.80 15.18
CA LYS A 125 16.33 8.35 15.08
C LYS A 125 15.47 7.73 13.96
N ASN A 126 14.22 8.17 13.82
CA ASN A 126 13.34 7.69 12.75
C ASN A 126 13.80 8.14 11.36
N ILE A 127 14.29 9.37 11.23
CA ILE A 127 14.89 9.87 9.97
C ILE A 127 16.14 9.06 9.62
N LEU A 128 17.02 8.79 10.58
CA LEU A 128 18.20 7.95 10.36
C LEU A 128 17.81 6.51 10.00
N GLY A 129 16.75 5.97 10.60
CA GLY A 129 16.18 4.67 10.22
C GLY A 129 15.68 4.64 8.77
N TRP A 130 15.03 5.72 8.33
CA TRP A 130 14.63 5.89 6.92
C TRP A 130 15.85 5.96 5.98
N VAL A 131 16.86 6.78 6.31
CA VAL A 131 18.11 6.88 5.54
C VAL A 131 18.82 5.53 5.47
N LEU A 132 18.90 4.81 6.59
CA LEU A 132 19.50 3.49 6.66
C LEU A 132 18.77 2.48 5.80
N GLY A 133 17.43 2.42 5.86
CA GLY A 133 16.62 1.54 5.00
C GLY A 133 16.84 1.84 3.51
N THR A 134 16.89 3.12 3.16
CA THR A 134 17.20 3.58 1.78
C THR A 134 18.60 3.13 1.35
N GLY A 135 19.60 3.31 2.21
CA GLY A 135 20.97 2.84 1.97
C GLY A 135 21.06 1.32 1.78
N LEU A 136 20.37 0.54 2.62
CA LEU A 136 20.32 -0.92 2.51
C LEU A 136 19.70 -1.39 1.20
N PHE A 137 18.64 -0.72 0.74
CA PHE A 137 18.02 -1.01 -0.55
C PHE A 137 19.02 -0.83 -1.70
N LEU A 138 19.69 0.33 -1.73
CA LEU A 138 20.65 0.67 -2.78
C LEU A 138 21.88 -0.25 -2.77
N VAL A 139 22.49 -0.49 -1.60
CA VAL A 139 23.65 -1.39 -1.46
C VAL A 139 23.27 -2.84 -1.76
N GLY A 140 22.11 -3.29 -1.29
CA GLY A 140 21.59 -4.63 -1.55
C GLY A 140 21.43 -4.87 -3.05
N GLY A 141 20.82 -3.93 -3.77
CA GLY A 141 20.67 -4.08 -5.21
C GLY A 141 21.99 -3.92 -5.98
N GLU A 142 22.91 -3.04 -5.59
CA GLU A 142 24.25 -2.97 -6.19
C GLU A 142 25.02 -4.30 -6.01
N SER A 143 24.99 -4.85 -4.78
CA SER A 143 25.57 -6.16 -4.46
C SER A 143 24.94 -7.28 -5.29
N MET A 144 23.62 -7.22 -5.50
CA MET A 144 22.90 -8.20 -6.30
C MET A 144 23.37 -8.18 -7.77
N LEU A 145 23.60 -6.99 -8.35
CA LEU A 145 24.12 -6.85 -9.71
C LEU A 145 25.57 -7.34 -9.83
N ARG A 146 26.43 -7.02 -8.85
CA ARG A 146 27.82 -7.51 -8.82
C ARG A 146 27.89 -9.04 -8.77
N ASN A 147 26.92 -9.67 -8.09
CA ASN A 147 26.82 -11.13 -7.95
C ASN A 147 25.96 -11.80 -9.03
N ALA A 148 25.56 -11.06 -10.08
CA ALA A 148 24.68 -11.56 -11.14
C ALA A 148 25.30 -12.67 -11.99
N SER A 149 26.63 -12.72 -12.09
CA SER A 149 27.35 -13.78 -12.81
C SER A 149 27.02 -15.17 -12.27
N ILE A 150 26.72 -15.30 -10.98
CA ILE A 150 26.27 -16.55 -10.35
C ILE A 150 24.90 -16.96 -10.88
N LEU A 151 23.99 -16.00 -11.09
CA LEU A 151 22.67 -16.27 -11.64
C LEU A 151 22.76 -16.71 -13.12
N MET A 152 23.60 -16.02 -13.90
CA MET A 152 23.83 -16.38 -15.31
C MET A 152 24.50 -17.74 -15.48
N THR A 153 25.44 -18.09 -14.60
CA THR A 153 26.12 -19.40 -14.63
C THR A 153 25.20 -20.53 -14.16
N THR A 154 24.32 -20.29 -13.19
CA THR A 154 23.36 -21.31 -12.71
C THR A 154 22.17 -21.51 -13.66
N LEU A 155 21.72 -20.46 -14.35
CA LEU A 155 20.66 -20.55 -15.36
C LEU A 155 21.19 -20.95 -16.75
N GLY A 156 22.51 -20.99 -16.94
CA GLY A 156 23.17 -21.13 -18.24
C GLY A 156 22.65 -22.27 -19.12
N GLN A 157 22.33 -21.94 -20.38
CA GLN A 157 21.79 -22.82 -21.45
C GLN A 157 20.50 -23.60 -21.13
N SER A 158 19.84 -23.33 -20.01
CA SER A 158 18.55 -23.95 -19.70
C SER A 158 17.42 -23.37 -20.56
N GLU A 159 16.45 -24.20 -20.94
CA GLU A 159 15.21 -23.74 -21.58
C GLU A 159 14.47 -22.69 -20.73
N LEU A 160 14.62 -22.77 -19.40
CA LEU A 160 14.09 -21.78 -18.46
C LEU A 160 14.73 -20.40 -18.66
N ALA A 161 16.03 -20.32 -18.90
CA ALA A 161 16.70 -19.04 -19.16
C ALA A 161 16.19 -18.39 -20.45
N TYR A 162 16.02 -19.18 -21.51
CA TYR A 162 15.43 -18.71 -22.76
C TYR A 162 13.98 -18.26 -22.56
N PHE A 163 13.18 -19.04 -21.82
CA PHE A 163 11.82 -18.69 -21.48
C PHE A 163 11.74 -17.37 -20.71
N LEU A 164 12.55 -17.18 -19.67
CA LEU A 164 12.56 -15.96 -18.85
C LEU A 164 13.01 -14.72 -19.64
N ALA A 165 14.01 -14.89 -20.50
CA ALA A 165 14.49 -13.84 -21.39
C ALA A 165 13.50 -13.57 -22.55
N ASP A 166 12.58 -14.49 -22.82
CA ASP A 166 11.56 -14.31 -23.85
C ASP A 166 10.62 -13.15 -23.47
N GLY A 167 10.40 -12.26 -24.43
CA GLY A 167 9.50 -11.11 -24.32
C GLY A 167 8.12 -11.36 -24.90
N ARG A 168 7.87 -12.58 -25.39
CA ARG A 168 6.60 -12.98 -25.99
C ARG A 168 5.51 -13.19 -24.94
N PHE A 169 4.28 -13.05 -25.42
CA PHE A 169 3.06 -13.08 -24.63
C PHE A 169 2.95 -14.27 -23.64
N PRO A 170 3.30 -15.53 -24.01
CA PRO A 170 3.18 -16.65 -23.08
C PRO A 170 4.06 -16.50 -21.83
N THR A 171 5.31 -16.07 -21.98
CA THR A 171 6.22 -15.82 -20.84
C THR A 171 5.69 -14.70 -19.96
N VAL A 172 5.26 -13.59 -20.58
CA VAL A 172 4.77 -12.42 -19.84
C VAL A 172 3.56 -12.80 -18.99
N ILE A 173 2.61 -13.58 -19.54
CA ILE A 173 1.46 -14.09 -18.79
C ILE A 173 1.89 -15.02 -17.67
N ALA A 174 2.80 -15.96 -17.94
CA ALA A 174 3.24 -16.91 -16.91
C ALA A 174 3.87 -16.18 -15.71
N LEU A 175 4.73 -15.20 -15.96
CA LEU A 175 5.34 -14.38 -14.91
C LEU A 175 4.33 -13.49 -14.20
N PHE A 176 3.37 -12.93 -14.93
CA PHE A 176 2.25 -12.19 -14.35
C PHE A 176 1.42 -13.07 -13.39
N CYS A 177 1.01 -14.25 -13.83
CA CYS A 177 0.24 -15.20 -13.02
C CYS A 177 1.04 -15.68 -11.80
N LEU A 178 2.32 -15.99 -11.99
CA LEU A 178 3.21 -16.41 -10.90
C LEU A 178 3.36 -15.28 -9.86
N ALA A 179 3.59 -14.04 -10.30
CA ALA A 179 3.67 -12.90 -9.39
C ALA A 179 2.35 -12.65 -8.65
N ALA A 180 1.20 -12.83 -9.30
CA ALA A 180 -0.11 -12.74 -8.66
C ALA A 180 -0.27 -13.79 -7.54
N LEU A 181 0.10 -15.04 -7.81
CA LEU A 181 0.02 -16.14 -6.83
C LEU A 181 0.99 -15.95 -5.65
N ILE A 182 2.25 -15.62 -5.94
CA ILE A 182 3.27 -15.36 -4.89
C ILE A 182 2.83 -14.20 -4.00
N SER A 183 2.17 -13.19 -4.55
CA SER A 183 1.67 -12.04 -3.79
C SER A 183 0.53 -12.34 -2.82
N LEU A 184 -0.07 -13.53 -2.89
CA LEU A 184 -1.01 -14.03 -1.88
C LEU A 184 -0.30 -14.54 -0.61
N ILE A 185 0.99 -14.84 -0.72
CA ILE A 185 1.81 -15.42 0.35
C ILE A 185 2.81 -14.38 0.89
N VAL A 186 3.44 -13.63 -0.02
CA VAL A 186 4.43 -12.61 0.34
C VAL A 186 3.73 -11.40 0.94
N GLN A 187 4.10 -11.05 2.17
CA GLN A 187 3.49 -9.91 2.86
C GLN A 187 4.04 -8.57 2.35
N LEU A 188 5.32 -8.52 1.99
CA LEU A 188 6.04 -7.30 1.64
C LEU A 188 5.58 -6.68 0.31
N GLU A 189 5.08 -5.45 0.34
CA GLU A 189 4.72 -4.69 -0.86
C GLU A 189 5.92 -4.39 -1.76
N PHE A 190 5.68 -4.38 -3.07
CA PHE A 190 6.66 -4.05 -4.11
C PHE A 190 7.87 -4.99 -4.15
N TRP A 191 7.72 -6.22 -3.64
CA TRP A 191 8.73 -7.26 -3.77
C TRP A 191 9.06 -7.56 -5.23
N SER A 192 8.05 -7.48 -6.11
CA SER A 192 8.21 -7.71 -7.55
C SER A 192 8.99 -6.58 -8.22
N LEU A 193 8.94 -5.35 -7.71
CA LEU A 193 9.74 -4.24 -8.22
C LEU A 193 11.23 -4.50 -7.97
N ALA A 194 11.58 -4.86 -6.73
CA ALA A 194 12.96 -5.17 -6.38
C ALA A 194 13.49 -6.37 -7.18
N LEU A 195 12.65 -7.40 -7.36
CA LEU A 195 12.99 -8.57 -8.16
C LEU A 195 13.15 -8.20 -9.64
N ALA A 196 12.20 -7.44 -10.20
CA ALA A 196 12.22 -7.02 -11.59
C ALA A 196 13.44 -6.14 -11.89
N LEU A 197 13.79 -5.18 -11.02
CA LEU A 197 15.01 -4.39 -11.16
C LEU A 197 16.26 -5.29 -11.20
N GLY A 198 16.35 -6.27 -10.31
CA GLY A 198 17.46 -7.21 -10.28
C GLY A 198 17.56 -8.08 -11.53
N LEU A 199 16.45 -8.67 -11.95
CA LEU A 199 16.42 -9.58 -13.10
C LEU A 199 16.54 -8.82 -14.44
N LEU A 200 15.97 -7.63 -14.55
CA LEU A 200 16.01 -6.82 -15.76
C LEU A 200 17.41 -6.27 -16.03
N LEU A 201 18.07 -5.72 -15.00
CA LEU A 201 19.42 -5.16 -15.16
C LEU A 201 20.48 -6.23 -15.39
N THR A 202 20.19 -7.47 -15.00
CA THR A 202 21.02 -8.64 -15.33
C THR A 202 20.62 -9.29 -16.66
N ASN A 203 19.67 -8.70 -17.39
CA ASN A 203 19.11 -9.24 -18.64
C ASN A 203 18.59 -10.69 -18.50
N THR A 204 18.23 -11.11 -17.29
CA THR A 204 17.64 -12.44 -17.03
C THR A 204 16.20 -12.51 -17.50
N ILE A 205 15.50 -11.38 -17.44
CA ILE A 205 14.14 -11.24 -17.96
C ILE A 205 14.08 -10.12 -18.99
N SER A 206 13.14 -10.26 -19.92
CA SER A 206 12.80 -9.17 -20.84
C SER A 206 12.11 -8.00 -20.12
N PHE A 207 12.08 -6.84 -20.77
CA PHE A 207 11.36 -5.67 -20.25
C PHE A 207 9.86 -5.94 -20.06
N ASN A 208 9.21 -6.64 -21.00
CA ASN A 208 7.80 -6.99 -20.89
C ASN A 208 7.54 -7.97 -19.74
N ALA A 209 8.44 -8.92 -19.53
CA ALA A 209 8.40 -9.82 -18.39
C ALA A 209 8.51 -9.06 -17.05
N ALA A 210 9.39 -8.05 -16.98
CA ALA A 210 9.50 -7.18 -15.81
C ALA A 210 8.20 -6.40 -15.53
N LEU A 211 7.54 -5.87 -16.58
CA LEU A 211 6.22 -5.25 -16.46
C LEU A 211 5.15 -6.25 -16.00
N GLY A 212 5.20 -7.47 -16.53
CA GLY A 212 4.35 -8.59 -16.12
C GLY A 212 4.47 -8.92 -14.63
N LEU A 213 5.69 -8.95 -14.09
CA LEU A 213 5.94 -9.18 -12.66
C LEU A 213 5.28 -8.11 -11.79
N VAL A 214 5.51 -6.82 -12.07
CA VAL A 214 4.95 -5.74 -11.25
C VAL A 214 3.45 -5.62 -11.36
N ALA A 215 2.88 -5.79 -12.56
CA ALA A 215 1.43 -5.82 -12.76
C ALA A 215 0.79 -7.04 -12.08
N GLY A 216 1.44 -8.20 -12.17
CA GLY A 216 1.01 -9.43 -11.53
C GLY A 216 0.95 -9.29 -10.01
N GLU A 217 1.97 -8.68 -9.40
CA GLU A 217 1.89 -8.33 -7.97
C GLU A 217 0.66 -7.46 -7.70
N ARG A 218 0.47 -6.36 -8.44
CA ARG A 218 -0.68 -5.45 -8.21
C ARG A 218 -2.02 -6.19 -8.26
N VAL A 219 -2.20 -7.13 -9.20
CA VAL A 219 -3.40 -7.96 -9.29
C VAL A 219 -3.51 -8.94 -8.12
N GLY A 220 -2.42 -9.64 -7.77
CA GLY A 220 -2.39 -10.55 -6.62
C GLY A 220 -2.78 -9.85 -5.31
N ARG A 221 -2.33 -8.60 -5.12
CA ARG A 221 -2.72 -7.78 -3.96
C ARG A 221 -4.22 -7.43 -3.95
N MET A 222 -4.83 -7.21 -5.11
CA MET A 222 -6.28 -6.97 -5.19
C MET A 222 -7.09 -8.24 -4.94
N ILE A 223 -6.61 -9.41 -5.39
CA ILE A 223 -7.22 -10.71 -5.05
C ILE A 223 -7.17 -10.92 -3.53
N PHE A 224 -6.01 -10.66 -2.90
CA PHE A 224 -5.86 -10.77 -1.46
C PHE A 224 -6.78 -9.78 -0.70
N PHE A 225 -6.86 -8.53 -1.16
CA PHE A 225 -7.78 -7.53 -0.60
C PHE A 225 -9.25 -7.94 -0.72
N TRP A 226 -9.66 -8.46 -1.87
CA TRP A 226 -10.99 -9.02 -2.05
C TRP A 226 -11.25 -10.16 -1.07
N TRP A 227 -10.30 -11.09 -0.92
CA TRP A 227 -10.41 -12.21 0.02
C TRP A 227 -10.60 -11.71 1.46
N GLN A 228 -9.81 -10.73 1.90
CA GLN A 228 -9.93 -10.18 3.26
C GLN A 228 -11.22 -9.38 3.47
N SER A 229 -11.73 -8.67 2.45
CA SER A 229 -12.97 -7.92 2.58
C SER A 229 -14.20 -8.81 2.82
N ARG A 230 -14.14 -10.11 2.47
CA ARG A 230 -15.20 -11.10 2.74
C ARG A 230 -15.52 -11.28 4.23
N SER A 231 -14.60 -10.97 5.15
CA SER A 231 -14.91 -11.08 6.59
C SER A 231 -15.75 -9.92 7.12
N LEU A 232 -15.86 -8.82 6.38
CA LEU A 232 -16.49 -7.57 6.82
C LEU A 232 -18.02 -7.55 6.64
N ASN A 233 -18.66 -6.42 6.95
CA ASN A 233 -20.07 -6.19 6.68
C ASN A 233 -20.38 -6.22 5.17
N GLN A 234 -21.65 -6.38 4.78
CA GLN A 234 -22.04 -6.60 3.39
C GLN A 234 -21.77 -5.38 2.51
N GLU A 235 -21.92 -4.16 3.03
CA GLU A 235 -21.53 -2.94 2.31
C GLU A 235 -20.03 -2.98 1.96
N CYS A 236 -19.16 -3.28 2.92
CA CYS A 236 -17.71 -3.38 2.71
C CYS A 236 -17.33 -4.55 1.80
N ARG A 237 -18.04 -5.68 1.87
CA ARG A 237 -17.85 -6.79 0.92
C ARG A 237 -18.14 -6.35 -0.51
N ARG A 238 -19.26 -5.65 -0.72
CA ARG A 238 -19.67 -5.15 -2.04
C ARG A 238 -18.64 -4.13 -2.54
N VAL A 239 -18.35 -3.10 -1.76
CA VAL A 239 -17.39 -2.03 -2.09
C VAL A 239 -16.00 -2.63 -2.34
N GLY A 240 -15.53 -3.51 -1.46
CA GLY A 240 -14.24 -4.18 -1.58
C GLY A 240 -14.14 -5.04 -2.83
N SER A 241 -15.18 -5.81 -3.16
CA SER A 241 -15.19 -6.65 -4.36
C SER A 241 -15.18 -5.86 -5.67
N GLN A 242 -15.99 -4.79 -5.76
CA GLN A 242 -16.02 -3.93 -6.94
C GLN A 242 -14.69 -3.19 -7.11
N PHE A 243 -14.15 -2.62 -6.03
CA PHE A 243 -12.86 -1.94 -6.07
C PHE A 243 -11.73 -2.89 -6.49
N ALA A 244 -11.67 -4.09 -5.90
CA ALA A 244 -10.66 -5.08 -6.23
C ALA A 244 -10.69 -5.45 -7.72
N MET A 245 -11.87 -5.67 -8.27
CA MET A 245 -12.06 -6.01 -9.68
C MET A 245 -11.60 -4.88 -10.59
N VAL A 246 -12.05 -3.65 -10.34
CA VAL A 246 -11.66 -2.47 -11.15
C VAL A 246 -10.16 -2.22 -11.05
N SER A 247 -9.60 -2.31 -9.85
CA SER A 247 -8.18 -2.08 -9.62
C SER A 247 -7.29 -3.16 -10.26
N ALA A 248 -7.72 -4.43 -10.23
CA ALA A 248 -7.03 -5.52 -10.91
C ALA A 248 -7.07 -5.34 -12.43
N SER A 249 -8.26 -5.04 -12.99
CA SER A 249 -8.41 -4.74 -14.41
C SER A 249 -7.59 -3.52 -14.83
N GLY A 250 -7.55 -2.47 -14.01
CA GLY A 250 -6.74 -1.27 -14.25
C GLY A 250 -5.24 -1.56 -14.27
N ALA A 251 -4.74 -2.42 -13.37
CA ALA A 251 -3.33 -2.84 -13.40
C ALA A 251 -3.00 -3.70 -14.64
N PHE A 252 -3.89 -4.60 -15.04
CA PHE A 252 -3.73 -5.40 -16.25
C PHE A 252 -3.75 -4.54 -17.52
N LEU A 253 -4.73 -3.64 -17.66
CA LEU A 253 -4.79 -2.68 -18.76
C LEU A 253 -3.57 -1.76 -18.77
N GLY A 254 -3.13 -1.31 -17.60
CA GLY A 254 -1.92 -0.52 -17.44
C GLY A 254 -0.68 -1.22 -17.98
N MET A 255 -0.54 -2.54 -17.75
CA MET A 255 0.54 -3.35 -18.31
C MET A 255 0.50 -3.38 -19.84
N MET A 256 -0.69 -3.56 -20.43
CA MET A 256 -0.84 -3.56 -21.90
C MET A 256 -0.46 -2.19 -22.48
N VAL A 257 -0.97 -1.10 -21.91
CA VAL A 257 -0.64 0.27 -22.34
C VAL A 257 0.85 0.56 -22.18
N ALA A 258 1.47 0.12 -21.08
CA ALA A 258 2.91 0.26 -20.88
C ALA A 258 3.72 -0.52 -21.93
N GLY A 259 3.28 -1.72 -22.33
CA GLY A 259 3.90 -2.48 -23.42
C GLY A 259 3.83 -1.76 -24.77
N GLU A 260 2.69 -1.16 -25.09
CA GLU A 260 2.50 -0.36 -26.30
C GLU A 260 3.36 0.91 -26.28
N VAL A 261 3.35 1.66 -25.17
CA VAL A 261 4.18 2.87 -25.01
C VAL A 261 5.66 2.54 -25.13
N ARG A 262 6.10 1.42 -24.55
CA ARG A 262 7.47 0.92 -24.69
C ARG A 262 7.83 0.70 -26.17
N THR A 263 6.94 0.07 -26.92
CA THR A 263 7.14 -0.22 -28.35
C THR A 263 7.16 1.06 -29.18
N PHE A 264 6.21 1.96 -28.93
CA PHE A 264 6.09 3.26 -29.61
C PHE A 264 7.31 4.16 -29.38
N LEU A 265 7.83 4.20 -28.15
CA LEU A 265 9.00 5.01 -27.78
C LEU A 265 10.33 4.29 -27.97
N ASN A 266 10.33 3.06 -28.50
CA ASN A 266 11.51 2.24 -28.74
C ASN A 266 12.40 2.06 -27.48
N LEU A 267 11.78 1.82 -26.32
CA LEU A 267 12.47 1.70 -25.03
C LEU A 267 13.06 0.29 -24.82
N GLY A 268 14.27 0.24 -24.27
CA GLY A 268 14.93 -1.00 -23.83
C GLY A 268 15.92 -1.64 -24.81
N PHE A 269 16.39 -0.94 -25.85
CA PHE A 269 17.35 -1.44 -26.84
C PHE A 269 18.82 -1.03 -26.59
N THR A 270 19.14 -0.40 -25.45
CA THR A 270 20.50 0.08 -25.15
C THR A 270 21.37 -0.99 -24.46
N THR A 271 22.60 -1.20 -24.97
CA THR A 271 23.52 -2.27 -24.55
C THR A 271 24.73 -1.81 -23.71
N GLY A 272 24.89 -0.50 -23.44
CA GLY A 272 26.02 0.05 -22.67
C GLY A 272 25.82 0.08 -21.14
N THR A 273 26.86 0.42 -20.38
CA THR A 273 26.83 0.62 -18.91
C THR A 273 26.01 1.85 -18.49
N ALA A 274 25.93 2.88 -19.33
CA ALA A 274 24.90 3.93 -19.26
C ALA A 274 23.47 3.36 -19.40
N GLY A 275 23.34 2.13 -19.91
CA GLY A 275 22.08 1.41 -20.06
C GLY A 275 21.48 0.90 -18.76
N ALA A 276 22.23 0.77 -17.65
CA ALA A 276 21.62 0.31 -16.39
C ALA A 276 20.74 1.38 -15.72
N GLN A 277 21.23 2.63 -15.67
CA GLN A 277 20.45 3.77 -15.19
C GLN A 277 19.29 4.08 -16.14
N ASP A 278 19.54 4.06 -17.45
CA ASP A 278 18.50 4.26 -18.48
C ASP A 278 17.41 3.17 -18.42
N LYS A 279 17.77 1.88 -18.35
CA LYS A 279 16.80 0.78 -18.16
C LYS A 279 16.01 0.92 -16.87
N THR A 280 16.65 1.33 -15.78
CA THR A 280 15.98 1.59 -14.50
C THR A 280 14.95 2.70 -14.64
N LEU A 281 15.34 3.84 -15.22
CA LEU A 281 14.46 4.97 -15.46
C LEU A 281 13.26 4.58 -16.33
N GLN A 282 13.51 3.95 -17.48
CA GLN A 282 12.46 3.48 -18.39
C GLN A 282 11.50 2.51 -17.69
N PHE A 283 12.02 1.60 -16.87
CA PHE A 283 11.21 0.64 -16.15
C PHE A 283 10.33 1.31 -15.09
N VAL A 284 10.89 2.24 -14.33
CA VAL A 284 10.14 2.98 -13.30
C VAL A 284 9.07 3.86 -13.94
N LEU A 285 9.35 4.51 -15.08
CA LEU A 285 8.35 5.30 -15.81
C LEU A 285 7.21 4.45 -16.35
N LEU A 286 7.52 3.28 -16.92
CA LEU A 286 6.50 2.34 -17.40
C LEU A 286 5.69 1.74 -16.24
N PHE A 287 6.33 1.50 -15.09
CA PHE A 287 5.61 1.10 -13.88
C PHE A 287 4.70 2.21 -13.35
N ALA A 288 5.16 3.47 -13.36
CA ALA A 288 4.33 4.62 -13.01
C ALA A 288 3.13 4.77 -13.96
N LEU A 289 3.28 4.45 -15.23
CA LEU A 289 2.18 4.39 -16.20
C LEU A 289 1.15 3.30 -15.85
N ILE A 290 1.61 2.10 -15.45
CA ILE A 290 0.71 1.04 -14.93
C ILE A 290 -0.11 1.56 -13.75
N LEU A 291 0.56 2.21 -12.78
CA LEU A 291 -0.10 2.78 -11.61
C LEU A 291 -1.07 3.92 -12.00
N THR A 292 -0.75 4.71 -13.01
CA THR A 292 -1.60 5.81 -13.50
C THR A 292 -2.89 5.26 -14.12
N VAL A 293 -2.80 4.24 -14.96
CA VAL A 293 -3.99 3.59 -15.54
C VAL A 293 -4.84 2.93 -14.43
N GLN A 294 -4.19 2.26 -13.48
CA GLN A 294 -4.87 1.70 -12.30
C GLN A 294 -5.60 2.79 -11.49
N PHE A 295 -4.94 3.92 -11.25
CA PHE A 295 -5.51 5.07 -10.54
C PHE A 295 -6.72 5.66 -11.27
N VAL A 296 -6.62 5.88 -12.59
CA VAL A 296 -7.74 6.40 -13.40
C VAL A 296 -8.94 5.46 -13.34
N ALA A 297 -8.72 4.15 -13.47
CA ALA A 297 -9.79 3.16 -13.35
C ALA A 297 -10.49 3.23 -11.98
N GLN A 298 -9.71 3.32 -10.90
CA GLN A 298 -10.23 3.46 -9.53
C GLN A 298 -11.04 4.74 -9.35
N MET A 299 -10.56 5.87 -9.86
CA MET A 299 -11.25 7.17 -9.76
C MET A 299 -12.56 7.19 -10.55
N ILE A 300 -12.59 6.62 -11.76
CA ILE A 300 -13.80 6.46 -12.56
C ILE A 300 -14.83 5.64 -11.78
N TRP A 301 -14.42 4.50 -11.21
CA TRP A 301 -15.30 3.70 -10.38
C TRP A 301 -15.77 4.45 -9.13
N GLY A 302 -14.88 5.14 -8.42
CA GLY A 302 -15.19 5.86 -7.19
C GLY A 302 -16.25 6.95 -7.38
N HIS A 303 -16.31 7.56 -8.57
CA HIS A 303 -17.34 8.53 -8.94
C HIS A 303 -18.76 7.94 -8.88
N PHE A 304 -18.92 6.68 -9.30
CA PHE A 304 -20.22 5.98 -9.33
C PHE A 304 -20.46 5.11 -8.08
N GLY A 305 -19.42 4.40 -7.62
CA GLY A 305 -19.48 3.44 -6.52
C GLY A 305 -19.76 4.08 -5.15
N GLY A 306 -19.42 5.36 -4.96
CA GLY A 306 -19.67 6.09 -3.72
C GLY A 306 -21.14 6.49 -3.48
N ASN A 307 -22.03 6.32 -4.45
CA ASN A 307 -23.42 6.78 -4.39
C ASN A 307 -24.44 5.68 -4.08
N ALA A 308 -24.06 4.39 -4.21
CA ALA A 308 -24.96 3.28 -3.93
C ALA A 308 -25.05 3.05 -2.42
N LYS A 309 -26.16 3.41 -1.79
CA LYS A 309 -26.40 3.09 -0.37
C LYS A 309 -26.95 1.66 -0.26
N VAL A 310 -26.65 0.99 0.86
CA VAL A 310 -27.38 -0.19 1.29
C VAL A 310 -28.34 0.31 2.37
N ASP A 311 -29.64 0.08 2.20
CA ASP A 311 -30.68 0.65 3.08
C ASP A 311 -30.72 -0.01 4.48
N GLU A 312 -30.04 -1.15 4.66
CA GLU A 312 -29.99 -1.87 5.93
C GLU A 312 -28.94 -1.30 6.90
N MET A 313 -29.36 -1.02 8.13
CA MET A 313 -28.45 -0.72 9.23
C MET A 313 -27.65 -1.98 9.61
N GLN A 314 -26.39 -2.06 9.17
CA GLN A 314 -25.49 -3.18 9.45
C GLN A 314 -24.54 -2.93 10.63
N ALA A 315 -24.53 -3.82 11.62
CA ALA A 315 -23.57 -3.72 12.73
C ALA A 315 -22.11 -3.70 12.22
N SER A 316 -21.26 -2.91 12.89
CA SER A 316 -19.82 -2.95 12.65
C SER A 316 -19.28 -4.35 12.95
N ARG A 317 -18.41 -4.89 12.09
CA ARG A 317 -17.73 -6.17 12.33
C ARG A 317 -16.26 -5.94 12.62
N TYR A 318 -15.74 -6.51 13.68
CA TYR A 318 -14.31 -6.38 14.00
C TYR A 318 -13.43 -7.15 13.01
N PHE A 319 -12.20 -6.66 12.85
CA PHE A 319 -11.23 -7.28 11.94
C PHE A 319 -10.71 -8.58 12.55
N GLY A 320 -10.66 -9.63 11.73
CA GLY A 320 -10.12 -10.91 12.16
C GLY A 320 -8.61 -10.84 12.46
N PRO A 321 -8.05 -11.84 13.17
CA PRO A 321 -6.62 -11.91 13.52
C PRO A 321 -5.68 -11.81 12.31
N THR A 322 -6.16 -12.18 11.12
CA THR A 322 -5.40 -12.08 9.87
C THR A 322 -5.03 -10.64 9.53
N TRP A 323 -5.89 -9.66 9.78
CA TRP A 323 -5.60 -8.26 9.46
C TRP A 323 -4.43 -7.72 10.30
N LYS A 324 -4.39 -8.10 11.58
CA LYS A 324 -3.31 -7.76 12.51
C LYS A 324 -2.02 -8.50 12.18
N ARG A 325 -2.09 -9.82 11.95
CA ARG A 325 -0.93 -10.67 11.61
C ARG A 325 -0.22 -10.20 10.33
N TRP A 326 -0.96 -9.66 9.37
CA TRP A 326 -0.42 -9.19 8.09
C TRP A 326 -0.15 -7.68 8.07
N GLU A 327 -0.25 -6.99 9.21
CA GLU A 327 0.00 -5.55 9.35
C GLU A 327 -0.70 -4.67 8.29
N LEU A 328 -1.94 -5.04 7.91
CA LEU A 328 -2.64 -4.43 6.77
C LEU A 328 -3.15 -3.02 7.05
N LEU A 329 -3.25 -2.63 8.31
CA LEU A 329 -3.83 -1.36 8.74
C LEU A 329 -2.73 -0.34 9.04
N SER A 330 -2.97 0.93 8.68
CA SER A 330 -2.10 2.04 9.11
C SER A 330 -2.21 2.22 10.61
N SER A 331 -1.09 2.19 11.32
CA SER A 331 -1.06 2.43 12.77
C SER A 331 -1.63 3.80 13.11
N THR A 332 -1.30 4.83 12.34
CA THR A 332 -1.74 6.22 12.58
C THR A 332 -3.23 6.38 12.38
N VAL A 333 -3.78 5.83 11.29
CA VAL A 333 -5.21 5.92 11.01
C VAL A 333 -6.01 5.17 12.07
N MET A 334 -5.51 4.01 12.50
CA MET A 334 -6.18 3.19 13.50
C MET A 334 -6.09 3.77 14.92
N THR A 335 -4.98 4.42 15.30
CA THR A 335 -4.91 5.13 16.58
C THR A 335 -5.88 6.31 16.60
N TRP A 336 -5.94 7.09 15.52
CA TRP A 336 -6.93 8.16 15.36
C TRP A 336 -8.38 7.64 15.41
N ALA A 337 -8.67 6.52 14.73
CA ALA A 337 -9.99 5.91 14.76
C ALA A 337 -10.37 5.46 16.17
N ARG A 338 -9.42 4.86 16.90
CA ARG A 338 -9.60 4.46 18.31
C ARG A 338 -9.89 5.66 19.21
N GLU A 339 -9.16 6.76 19.06
CA GLU A 339 -9.40 7.99 19.83
C GLU A 339 -10.80 8.54 19.58
N LYS A 340 -11.28 8.53 18.33
CA LYS A 340 -12.66 8.90 18.00
C LYS A 340 -13.69 7.99 18.65
N VAL A 341 -13.48 6.68 18.61
CA VAL A 341 -14.36 5.70 19.24
C VAL A 341 -14.38 5.87 20.76
N HIS A 342 -13.23 6.05 21.42
CA HIS A 342 -13.15 6.34 22.84
C HIS A 342 -13.92 7.61 23.22
N LYS A 343 -13.74 8.68 22.45
CA LYS A 343 -14.45 9.94 22.68
C LYS A 343 -15.96 9.73 22.58
N ARG A 344 -16.43 9.09 21.50
CA ARG A 344 -17.85 8.78 21.31
C ARG A 344 -18.42 7.92 22.44
N HIS A 345 -17.67 6.92 22.87
CA HIS A 345 -18.05 6.06 23.98
C HIS A 345 -18.19 6.82 25.31
N SER A 346 -17.27 7.76 25.58
CA SER A 346 -17.37 8.63 26.75
C SER A 346 -18.60 9.56 26.71
N GLU A 347 -18.93 10.10 25.54
CA GLU A 347 -20.13 10.92 25.33
C GLU A 347 -21.42 10.11 25.57
N ILE A 348 -21.48 8.87 25.07
CA ILE A 348 -22.64 7.99 25.27
C ILE A 348 -22.80 7.62 26.74
N ARG A 349 -21.71 7.27 27.43
CA ARG A 349 -21.76 7.00 28.87
C ARG A 349 -22.27 8.22 29.66
N TYR A 350 -21.81 9.42 29.29
CA TYR A 350 -22.32 10.66 29.88
C TYR A 350 -23.83 10.83 29.63
N HIS A 351 -24.30 10.60 28.41
CA HIS A 351 -25.74 10.66 28.08
C HIS A 351 -26.56 9.59 28.81
N LEU A 352 -26.06 8.36 28.95
CA LEU A 352 -26.71 7.28 29.69
C LEU A 352 -26.77 7.58 31.19
N GLN A 353 -25.72 8.17 31.76
CA GLN A 353 -25.75 8.67 33.13
C GLN A 353 -26.77 9.80 33.30
N GLY A 354 -26.85 10.73 32.34
CA GLY A 354 -27.86 11.79 32.32
C GLY A 354 -29.30 11.28 32.14
N LEU A 355 -29.51 10.16 31.45
CA LEU A 355 -30.82 9.52 31.36
C LEU A 355 -31.31 9.01 32.73
N GLY A 356 -30.39 8.60 33.61
CA GLY A 356 -30.71 8.17 34.96
C GLY A 356 -31.17 9.29 35.90
N SER A 357 -30.94 10.56 35.55
CA SER A 357 -31.40 11.72 36.34
C SER A 357 -32.73 12.33 35.83
N LEU A 358 -33.25 11.85 34.70
CA LEU A 358 -34.52 12.27 34.12
C LEU A 358 -35.68 11.43 34.69
N LYS A 359 -36.89 12.01 34.74
CA LYS A 359 -38.10 11.27 35.16
C LYS A 359 -38.50 10.28 34.07
N GLU A 360 -39.01 9.12 34.48
CA GLU A 360 -39.54 8.10 33.55
C GLU A 360 -40.53 8.72 32.54
N GLY A 361 -40.38 8.36 31.25
CA GLY A 361 -41.21 8.87 30.16
C GLY A 361 -40.74 10.19 29.51
N GLN A 362 -39.74 10.89 30.06
CA GLN A 362 -39.24 12.14 29.44
C GLN A 362 -38.43 11.92 28.15
N VAL A 363 -37.83 10.74 27.97
CA VAL A 363 -37.12 10.36 26.75
C VAL A 363 -37.74 9.09 26.18
N PRO A 364 -38.12 9.09 24.89
CA PRO A 364 -38.70 7.90 24.24
C PRO A 364 -37.82 6.65 24.41
N GLU A 365 -38.44 5.51 24.73
CA GLU A 365 -37.75 4.24 25.00
C GLU A 365 -36.83 3.79 23.85
N HIS A 366 -37.23 4.04 22.60
CA HIS A 366 -36.42 3.70 21.43
C HIS A 366 -35.07 4.43 21.39
N ILE A 367 -34.98 5.65 21.94
CA ILE A 367 -33.73 6.42 22.03
C ILE A 367 -32.83 5.84 23.12
N GLN A 368 -33.42 5.47 24.26
CA GLN A 368 -32.69 4.86 25.37
C GLN A 368 -32.13 3.48 24.98
N ALA A 369 -32.95 2.65 24.32
CA ALA A 369 -32.53 1.35 23.81
C ALA A 369 -31.40 1.48 22.78
N ARG A 370 -31.49 2.48 21.89
CA ARG A 370 -30.44 2.77 20.91
C ARG A 370 -29.11 3.17 21.57
N LEU A 371 -29.14 4.03 22.59
CA LEU A 371 -27.92 4.46 23.29
C LEU A 371 -27.25 3.30 24.05
N LYS A 372 -28.04 2.43 24.70
CA LYS A 372 -27.51 1.21 25.36
C LYS A 372 -26.89 0.25 24.35
N ALA A 373 -27.55 0.02 23.21
CA ALA A 373 -27.00 -0.82 22.14
C ALA A 373 -25.70 -0.23 21.54
N GLU A 374 -25.63 1.10 21.39
CA GLU A 374 -24.42 1.79 20.92
C GLU A 374 -23.28 1.69 21.95
N GLU A 375 -23.56 1.80 23.26
CA GLU A 375 -22.56 1.58 24.31
C GLU A 375 -21.99 0.15 24.27
N GLU A 376 -22.85 -0.86 24.18
CA GLU A 376 -22.44 -2.27 24.13
C GLU A 376 -21.53 -2.53 22.90
N GLN A 377 -21.89 -1.97 21.74
CA GLN A 377 -21.06 -2.05 20.54
C GLN A 377 -19.69 -1.40 20.71
N LEU A 378 -19.61 -0.21 21.32
CA LEU A 378 -18.34 0.49 21.52
C LEU A 378 -17.48 -0.17 22.60
N ASN A 379 -18.07 -0.78 23.63
CA ASN A 379 -17.34 -1.57 24.62
C ASN A 379 -16.63 -2.77 23.96
N LEU A 380 -17.31 -3.48 23.06
CA LEU A 380 -16.71 -4.56 22.27
C LEU A 380 -15.54 -4.03 21.42
N PHE A 381 -15.68 -2.85 20.81
CA PHE A 381 -14.61 -2.22 20.02
C PHE A 381 -13.34 -2.02 20.85
N LEU A 382 -13.49 -1.47 22.05
CA LEU A 382 -12.36 -1.11 22.90
C LEU A 382 -11.67 -2.33 23.50
N HIS A 383 -12.42 -3.40 23.78
CA HIS A 383 -11.88 -4.62 24.38
C HIS A 383 -11.11 -5.48 23.36
N ASP A 384 -11.58 -5.59 22.12
CA ASP A 384 -10.92 -6.40 21.07
C ASP A 384 -9.67 -5.72 20.48
N TRP A 385 -9.47 -4.44 20.80
CA TRP A 385 -8.37 -3.62 20.30
C TRP A 385 -7.27 -3.33 21.33
N ALA A 386 -7.50 -3.62 22.61
CA ALA A 386 -6.45 -3.68 23.63
C ALA A 386 -5.47 -4.83 23.31
#